data_AF-A0AA42DRG2-F1
#
_entry.id   AF-A0AA42DRG2-F1
#
_cell.length_a   1.000
_cell.length_b   1.000
_cell.length_c   1.000
_cell.angle_alpha   90.00
_cell.angle_beta   90.00
_cell.angle_gamma   90.00
#
_symmetry.space_group_name_H-M   'P 1'
#
loop_
_entity.id
_entity.type
_entity.pdbx_description
1 polymer ?
#
loop_
_entity_poly.entity_id
_entity_poly.type
_entity_poly.pdbx_seq_one_letter_code
_entity_poly.pdbx_strand_id
1 'polypeptide(L)'
;MATIIRGQKFFSTSNPTEGLWDIEVGYVISEDIYIVKLTSTLRGRKYKYYKLNELYTKEAEVIHQLRAFGYMDKGLYAKVIDYIEYIRVCDTEVIDLDGTLDKYLRNEDIEAEANRAYEVLQEYVENNIDAFPKRTTNGYEDGKSQGVIFDDEKNIKKYDGRVLVIHKQYLDGIFVNELGIIGKGRHQAILEEWCRQERLFPTETGKEKRYQKKDLVLKDGMTGKGRKDGYVIRWSNLDEGI
;
A
#
# COMPACT_ATOMS: atom_id res chain seq x y z
N MET A 1 24.22 -47.32 11.52
CA MET A 1 23.03 -47.07 12.36
C MET A 1 23.29 -45.90 13.28
N ALA A 2 22.68 -44.77 12.96
CA ALA A 2 22.38 -43.59 13.76
C ALA A 2 21.64 -42.68 12.75
N THR A 3 20.46 -42.11 13.02
CA THR A 3 20.30 -41.03 13.99
C THR A 3 18.92 -41.07 14.64
N ILE A 4 18.97 -40.81 15.94
CA ILE A 4 17.90 -40.66 16.90
C ILE A 4 16.88 -39.61 16.42
N ILE A 5 15.61 -39.99 16.24
CA ILE A 5 14.49 -39.04 16.17
C ILE A 5 14.23 -38.59 17.61
N ARG A 6 14.81 -37.45 17.98
CA ARG A 6 14.67 -36.85 19.32
C ARG A 6 13.59 -35.78 19.27
N GLY A 7 12.48 -36.06 19.95
CA GLY A 7 11.54 -35.07 20.47
C GLY A 7 10.51 -34.54 19.47
N GLN A 8 9.38 -35.25 19.34
CA GLN A 8 8.12 -34.53 19.16
C GLN A 8 7.87 -33.72 20.43
N LYS A 9 8.24 -32.43 20.42
CA LYS A 9 7.64 -31.46 21.34
C LYS A 9 6.14 -31.50 21.02
N PHE A 10 5.34 -31.87 22.01
CA PHE A 10 3.90 -31.66 21.96
C PHE A 10 3.68 -30.14 21.84
N PHE A 11 3.38 -29.67 20.63
CA PHE A 11 2.94 -28.30 20.44
C PHE A 11 1.57 -28.19 21.12
N SER A 12 1.43 -27.29 22.10
CA SER A 12 0.13 -26.78 22.52
C SER A 12 -0.52 -26.21 21.26
N THR A 13 -1.62 -26.81 20.83
CA THR A 13 -2.24 -26.54 19.52
C THR A 13 -3.05 -25.23 19.47
N SER A 14 -3.13 -24.52 20.60
CA SER A 14 -3.65 -23.15 20.63
C SER A 14 -2.53 -22.14 20.41
N ASN A 15 -2.83 -21.08 19.64
CA ASN A 15 -1.93 -19.95 19.45
C ASN A 15 -1.49 -19.46 20.86
N PRO A 16 -0.20 -19.56 21.21
CA PRO A 16 0.27 -19.26 22.56
C PRO A 16 0.20 -17.76 22.92
N THR A 17 -0.12 -16.92 21.94
CA THR A 17 -0.25 -15.46 22.07
C THR A 17 -1.69 -14.97 21.93
N GLU A 18 -2.67 -15.87 22.10
CA GLU A 18 -4.10 -15.58 21.96
C GLU A 18 -4.47 -14.25 22.63
N GLY A 19 -4.91 -13.28 21.82
CA GLY A 19 -5.31 -11.94 22.26
C GLY A 19 -4.24 -10.84 22.23
N LEU A 20 -2.95 -11.15 22.00
CA LEU A 20 -1.86 -10.16 21.93
C LEU A 20 -1.22 -10.00 20.54
N TRP A 21 -1.12 -11.12 19.81
CA TRP A 21 -0.50 -11.16 18.49
C TRP A 21 -1.25 -12.11 17.55
N ASP A 22 -1.57 -11.61 16.36
CA ASP A 22 -2.00 -12.42 15.22
C ASP A 22 -0.74 -12.81 14.42
N ILE A 23 -0.62 -14.09 14.07
CA ILE A 23 0.56 -14.67 13.40
C ILE A 23 0.09 -15.29 12.08
N GLU A 24 0.72 -14.91 10.98
CA GLU A 24 0.45 -15.46 9.64
C GLU A 24 1.79 -15.86 9.01
N VAL A 25 1.85 -17.08 8.46
CA VAL A 25 3.02 -17.60 7.76
C VAL A 25 2.68 -17.67 6.29
N GLY A 26 3.49 -17.01 5.46
CA GLY A 26 3.34 -17.03 4.02
C GLY A 26 4.58 -17.56 3.32
N TYR A 27 4.41 -18.06 2.12
CA TYR A 27 5.47 -18.59 1.27
C TYR A 27 5.53 -17.81 -0.05
N VAL A 28 6.67 -17.17 -0.31
CA VAL A 28 6.91 -16.40 -1.53
C VAL A 28 7.42 -17.34 -2.61
N ILE A 29 6.52 -17.78 -3.50
CA ILE A 29 6.80 -18.81 -4.52
C ILE A 29 7.96 -18.40 -5.45
N SER A 30 8.02 -17.12 -5.83
CA SER A 30 9.01 -16.60 -6.78
C SER A 30 10.45 -16.67 -6.26
N GLU A 31 10.63 -16.73 -4.93
CA GLU A 31 11.93 -16.68 -4.27
C GLU A 31 12.19 -17.89 -3.35
N ASP A 32 11.25 -18.83 -3.25
CA ASP A 32 11.34 -20.04 -2.42
C ASP A 32 11.67 -19.71 -0.94
N ILE A 33 10.96 -18.73 -0.37
CA ILE A 33 11.23 -18.20 0.98
C ILE A 33 9.95 -18.10 1.81
N TYR A 34 10.03 -18.53 3.07
CA TYR A 34 9.00 -18.29 4.08
C TYR A 34 9.14 -16.90 4.73
N ILE A 35 8.00 -16.23 4.85
CA ILE A 35 7.81 -14.93 5.48
C ILE A 35 6.81 -15.09 6.61
N VAL A 36 7.05 -14.39 7.72
CA VAL A 36 6.15 -14.37 8.88
C VAL A 36 5.66 -12.95 9.10
N LYS A 37 4.34 -12.78 9.14
CA LYS A 37 3.69 -11.56 9.59
C LYS A 37 3.31 -11.68 11.06
N LEU A 38 3.80 -10.76 11.88
CA LEU A 38 3.41 -10.60 13.28
C LEU A 38 2.61 -9.32 13.41
N THR A 39 1.33 -9.42 13.76
CA THR A 39 0.42 -8.28 13.93
C THR A 39 0.06 -8.12 15.40
N SER A 40 0.39 -7.00 16.02
CA SER A 40 -0.07 -6.70 17.38
C SER A 40 -1.54 -6.34 17.36
N THR A 41 -2.29 -6.95 18.27
CA THR A 41 -3.71 -6.64 18.52
C THR A 41 -3.87 -5.51 19.56
N LEU A 42 -2.77 -5.06 20.17
CA LEU A 42 -2.76 -3.97 21.15
C LEU A 42 -2.73 -2.60 20.45
N ARG A 43 -3.69 -1.72 20.77
CA ARG A 43 -3.74 -0.30 20.36
C ARG A 43 -3.50 -0.05 18.86
N GLY A 44 -4.52 -0.38 18.05
CA GLY A 44 -4.45 -0.25 16.60
C GLY A 44 -3.65 -1.40 16.00
N ARG A 45 -4.26 -2.14 15.06
CA ARG A 45 -3.61 -3.30 14.45
C ARG A 45 -2.35 -2.84 13.70
N LYS A 46 -1.17 -3.21 14.18
CA LYS A 46 0.12 -2.90 13.55
C LYS A 46 0.87 -4.19 13.29
N TYR A 47 1.53 -4.31 12.14
CA TYR A 47 2.21 -5.53 11.76
C TYR A 47 3.65 -5.31 11.33
N LYS A 48 4.43 -6.39 11.40
CA LYS A 48 5.75 -6.51 10.78
C LYS A 48 5.93 -7.88 10.13
N TYR A 49 6.54 -7.87 8.96
CA TYR A 49 7.02 -9.03 8.24
C TYR A 49 8.51 -9.26 8.54
N TYR A 50 8.85 -10.53 8.73
CA TYR A 50 10.22 -10.99 8.89
C TYR A 50 10.45 -12.18 7.97
N LYS A 51 11.66 -12.31 7.42
CA LYS A 51 12.07 -13.61 6.89
C LYS A 51 12.10 -14.59 8.04
N LEU A 52 11.69 -15.83 7.79
CA LEU A 52 11.70 -16.83 8.84
C LEU A 52 13.09 -17.02 9.47
N ASN A 53 14.15 -16.98 8.66
CA ASN A 53 15.53 -17.09 9.14
C ASN A 53 15.99 -15.90 10.01
N GLU A 54 15.44 -14.71 9.81
CA GLU A 54 15.76 -13.53 10.61
C GLU A 54 15.23 -13.66 12.03
N LEU A 55 14.09 -14.32 12.20
CA LEU A 55 13.55 -14.61 13.52
C LEU A 55 14.53 -15.45 14.36
N TYR A 56 15.24 -16.41 13.75
CA TYR A 56 16.25 -17.20 14.47
C TYR A 56 17.56 -16.45 14.70
N THR A 57 17.98 -15.65 13.72
CA THR A 57 19.35 -15.09 13.69
C THR A 57 19.45 -13.71 14.33
N LYS A 58 18.33 -12.98 14.45
CA LYS A 58 18.26 -11.60 14.96
C LYS A 58 17.29 -11.45 16.14
N GLU A 59 17.13 -12.48 16.96
CA GLU A 59 16.16 -12.53 18.08
C GLU A 59 16.10 -11.22 18.88
N ALA A 60 17.23 -10.73 19.38
CA ALA A 60 17.28 -9.55 20.26
C ALA A 60 16.78 -8.28 19.56
N GLU A 61 17.12 -8.11 18.28
CA GLU A 61 16.67 -6.99 17.46
C GLU A 61 15.17 -7.08 17.19
N VAL A 62 14.68 -8.26 16.79
CA VAL A 62 13.26 -8.50 16.52
C VAL A 62 12.42 -8.25 17.76
N ILE A 63 12.81 -8.78 18.92
CA ILE A 63 12.12 -8.54 20.19
C ILE A 63 12.08 -7.04 20.51
N HIS A 64 13.21 -6.33 20.36
CA HIS A 64 13.25 -4.89 20.61
C HIS A 64 12.28 -4.13 19.70
N GLN A 65 12.25 -4.46 18.41
CA GLN A 65 11.33 -3.85 17.46
C GLN A 65 9.86 -4.14 17.82
N LEU A 66 9.51 -5.40 18.09
CA LEU A 66 8.13 -5.80 18.42
C LEU A 66 7.62 -5.16 19.71
N ARG A 67 8.51 -4.90 20.69
CA ARG A 67 8.18 -4.14 21.91
C ARG A 67 7.74 -2.71 21.66
N ALA A 68 8.12 -2.10 20.54
CA ALA A 68 7.65 -0.77 20.18
C ALA A 68 6.18 -0.75 19.71
N PHE A 69 5.64 -1.91 19.32
CA PHE A 69 4.29 -2.05 18.76
C PHE A 69 3.34 -2.84 19.66
N GLY A 70 3.86 -3.66 20.58
CA GLY A 70 3.07 -4.46 21.52
C GLY A 70 3.94 -5.01 22.66
N TYR A 71 3.42 -5.95 23.44
CA TYR A 71 4.20 -6.64 24.47
C TYR A 71 4.85 -7.90 23.90
N MET A 72 6.18 -7.96 23.90
CA MET A 72 6.95 -9.14 23.47
C MET A 72 8.15 -9.36 24.39
N ASP A 73 8.09 -10.38 25.25
CA ASP A 73 9.22 -10.83 26.05
C ASP A 73 9.87 -12.08 25.45
N LYS A 74 11.01 -12.51 26.02
CA LYS A 74 11.74 -13.68 25.50
C LYS A 74 10.93 -14.98 25.61
N GLY A 75 10.12 -15.13 26.66
CA GLY A 75 9.32 -16.34 26.86
C GLY A 75 8.18 -16.42 25.85
N LEU A 76 7.49 -15.31 25.62
CA LEU A 76 6.47 -15.18 24.58
C LEU A 76 7.06 -15.38 23.19
N TYR A 77 8.21 -14.76 22.92
CA TYR A 77 8.92 -14.90 21.65
C TYR A 77 9.26 -16.36 21.34
N ALA A 78 9.81 -17.10 22.31
CA ALA A 78 10.11 -18.53 22.13
C ALA A 78 8.87 -19.35 21.77
N LYS A 79 7.71 -19.04 22.38
CA LYS A 79 6.43 -19.68 22.04
C LYS A 79 5.93 -19.33 20.64
N VAL A 80 6.07 -18.06 20.24
CA VAL A 80 5.76 -17.59 18.88
C VAL A 80 6.58 -18.37 17.86
N ILE A 81 7.89 -18.53 18.10
CA ILE A 81 8.77 -19.30 17.22
C ILE A 81 8.35 -20.77 17.13
N ASP A 82 8.09 -21.43 18.27
CA ASP A 82 7.62 -22.82 18.29
C ASP A 82 6.30 -22.96 17.50
N TYR A 83 5.39 -21.97 17.57
CA TYR A 83 4.12 -21.99 16.84
C TYR A 83 4.28 -21.74 15.32
N ILE A 84 5.15 -20.81 14.91
CA ILE A 84 5.49 -20.58 13.50
C ILE A 84 6.07 -21.85 12.86
N GLU A 85 6.97 -22.53 13.58
CA GLU A 85 7.55 -23.80 13.14
C GLU A 85 6.48 -24.87 12.95
N TYR A 86 5.52 -24.96 13.87
CA TYR A 86 4.36 -25.84 13.72
C TYR A 86 3.56 -25.54 12.44
N ILE A 87 3.19 -24.26 12.21
CA ILE A 87 2.44 -23.86 11.01
C ILE A 87 3.21 -24.23 9.73
N ARG A 88 4.52 -23.94 9.69
CA ARG A 88 5.37 -24.23 8.52
C ARG A 88 5.51 -25.73 8.25
N VAL A 89 5.79 -26.53 9.28
CA VAL A 89 6.09 -27.96 9.12
C VAL A 89 4.83 -28.76 8.81
N CYS A 90 3.71 -28.40 9.43
CA CYS A 90 2.45 -29.11 9.23
C CYS A 90 1.62 -28.56 8.06
N ASP A 91 2.08 -27.46 7.44
CA ASP A 91 1.45 -26.81 6.28
C ASP A 91 -0.06 -26.53 6.49
N THR A 92 -0.43 -26.24 7.74
CA THR A 92 -1.85 -26.17 8.14
C THR A 92 -2.53 -24.89 7.69
N GLU A 93 -1.79 -23.77 7.69
CA GLU A 93 -2.30 -22.42 7.46
C GLU A 93 -1.30 -21.53 6.71
N VAL A 94 -0.37 -22.15 5.95
CA VAL A 94 0.57 -21.39 5.13
C VAL A 94 -0.17 -20.82 3.93
N ILE A 95 0.00 -19.53 3.67
CA ILE A 95 -0.57 -18.86 2.50
C ILE A 95 0.47 -18.64 1.40
N ASP A 96 0.08 -18.82 0.15
CA ASP A 96 0.92 -18.45 -0.99
C ASP A 96 0.92 -16.93 -1.16
N LEU A 97 2.12 -16.35 -1.22
CA LEU A 97 2.34 -14.91 -1.31
C LEU A 97 2.78 -14.51 -2.72
N ASP A 98 2.00 -13.62 -3.35
CA ASP A 98 2.28 -13.10 -4.69
C ASP A 98 3.32 -11.97 -4.70
N GLY A 99 4.18 -11.95 -5.71
CA GLY A 99 5.17 -10.88 -5.93
C GLY A 99 6.58 -11.23 -5.42
N THR A 100 7.41 -10.21 -5.21
CA THR A 100 8.78 -10.36 -4.71
C THR A 100 8.84 -10.17 -3.19
N LEU A 101 9.86 -10.73 -2.58
CA LEU A 101 10.14 -10.65 -1.13
C LEU A 101 10.16 -9.21 -0.61
N ASP A 102 10.74 -8.29 -1.38
CA ASP A 102 10.86 -6.87 -1.06
C ASP A 102 9.52 -6.19 -0.77
N LYS A 103 8.42 -6.69 -1.35
CA LYS A 103 7.07 -6.18 -1.09
C LYS A 103 6.69 -6.35 0.38
N TYR A 104 7.04 -7.49 0.97
CA TYR A 104 6.65 -7.86 2.33
C TYR A 104 7.60 -7.25 3.37
N LEU A 105 8.91 -7.30 3.13
CA LEU A 105 9.92 -6.86 4.10
C LEU A 105 10.01 -5.36 4.31
N ARG A 106 9.32 -4.56 3.50
CA ARG A 106 9.20 -3.11 3.72
C ARG A 106 8.59 -2.77 5.07
N ASN A 107 7.87 -3.71 5.73
CA ASN A 107 7.38 -3.52 7.11
C ASN A 107 6.55 -2.24 7.29
N GLU A 108 5.86 -1.86 6.24
CA GLU A 108 5.14 -0.61 6.12
C GLU A 108 3.68 -0.94 5.87
N ASP A 109 2.81 -0.32 6.66
CA ASP A 109 1.39 -0.35 6.38
C ASP A 109 1.10 0.53 5.16
N ILE A 110 1.42 -0.01 3.98
CA ILE A 110 1.27 0.70 2.71
C ILE A 110 -0.18 1.10 2.47
N GLU A 111 -1.14 0.30 2.99
CA GLU A 111 -2.56 0.61 2.92
C GLU A 111 -2.89 1.84 3.76
N ALA A 112 -2.44 1.89 5.02
CA ALA A 112 -2.62 3.07 5.87
C ALA A 112 -1.90 4.31 5.31
N GLU A 113 -0.68 4.16 4.79
CA GLU A 113 0.07 5.26 4.18
C GLU A 113 -0.60 5.76 2.90
N ALA A 114 -1.09 4.85 2.04
CA ALA A 114 -1.84 5.22 0.85
C ALA A 114 -3.16 5.90 1.21
N ASN A 115 -3.86 5.45 2.25
CA ASN A 115 -5.07 6.11 2.75
C ASN A 115 -4.77 7.54 3.22
N ARG A 116 -3.77 7.71 4.08
CA ARG A 116 -3.31 9.03 4.52
C ARG A 116 -2.89 9.91 3.35
N ALA A 117 -2.18 9.36 2.37
CA ALA A 117 -1.76 10.10 1.21
C ALA A 117 -2.93 10.59 0.35
N TYR A 118 -4.02 9.81 0.30
CA TYR A 118 -5.23 10.17 -0.42
C TYR A 118 -6.00 11.28 0.31
N GLU A 119 -6.12 11.18 1.64
CA GLU A 119 -6.71 12.24 2.48
C GLU A 119 -5.96 13.57 2.31
N VAL A 120 -4.63 13.55 2.39
CA VAL A 120 -3.81 14.75 2.20
C VAL A 120 -3.93 15.30 0.77
N LEU A 121 -4.07 14.44 -0.24
CA LEU A 121 -4.36 14.90 -1.60
C LEU A 121 -5.71 15.62 -1.67
N GLN A 122 -6.75 15.11 -0.99
CA GLN A 122 -8.06 15.76 -0.95
C GLN A 122 -7.97 17.12 -0.26
N GLU A 123 -7.39 17.18 0.93
CA GLU A 123 -7.17 18.43 1.67
C GLU A 123 -6.35 19.44 0.84
N TYR A 124 -5.32 18.98 0.13
CA TYR A 124 -4.51 19.84 -0.73
C TYR A 124 -5.34 20.44 -1.87
N VAL A 125 -6.16 19.63 -2.55
CA VAL A 125 -7.00 20.11 -3.66
C VAL A 125 -8.06 21.07 -3.15
N GLU A 126 -8.67 20.81 -2.00
CA GLU A 126 -9.64 21.71 -1.37
C GLU A 126 -9.02 23.07 -1.01
N ASN A 127 -7.84 23.05 -0.38
CA ASN A 127 -7.10 24.27 -0.02
C ASN A 127 -6.56 25.04 -1.24
N ASN A 128 -6.49 24.40 -2.40
CA ASN A 128 -5.96 25.00 -3.64
C ASN A 128 -6.97 24.91 -4.80
N ILE A 129 -8.27 25.02 -4.51
CA ILE A 129 -9.34 24.73 -5.48
C ILE A 129 -9.23 25.54 -6.78
N ASP A 130 -8.73 26.78 -6.70
CA ASP A 130 -8.51 27.65 -7.86
C ASP A 130 -7.48 27.08 -8.86
N ALA A 131 -6.57 26.23 -8.38
CA ALA A 131 -5.59 25.55 -9.20
C ALA A 131 -6.13 24.27 -9.88
N PHE A 132 -7.34 23.85 -9.52
CA PHE A 132 -8.02 22.64 -10.02
C PHE A 132 -9.39 22.98 -10.63
N PRO A 133 -9.43 23.74 -11.74
CA PRO A 133 -10.68 24.10 -12.38
C PRO A 133 -11.46 22.85 -12.84
N LYS A 134 -12.79 22.98 -12.85
CA LYS A 134 -13.69 21.96 -13.39
C LYS A 134 -13.64 21.96 -14.92
N ARG A 135 -13.74 20.78 -15.53
CA ARG A 135 -13.70 20.64 -16.99
C ARG A 135 -14.88 21.34 -17.66
N THR A 136 -16.07 21.27 -17.07
CA THR A 136 -17.28 21.98 -17.56
C THR A 136 -17.09 23.49 -17.63
N THR A 137 -16.31 24.08 -16.71
CA THR A 137 -16.00 25.52 -16.71
C THR A 137 -14.94 25.92 -17.73
N ASN A 138 -14.23 24.94 -18.31
CA ASN A 138 -13.16 25.13 -19.28
C ASN A 138 -12.02 26.07 -18.79
N GLY A 139 -11.87 26.24 -17.47
CA GLY A 139 -10.95 27.20 -16.84
C GLY A 139 -9.48 26.79 -16.76
N TYR A 140 -9.07 25.70 -17.41
CA TYR A 140 -7.69 25.22 -17.35
C TYR A 140 -6.70 26.15 -18.08
N GLU A 141 -5.66 26.56 -17.36
CA GLU A 141 -4.56 27.38 -17.86
C GLU A 141 -3.22 26.66 -17.69
N ASP A 142 -2.52 26.43 -18.81
CA ASP A 142 -1.20 25.77 -18.80
C ASP A 142 -0.18 26.61 -18.00
N GLY A 143 0.60 25.95 -17.15
CA GLY A 143 1.56 26.59 -16.26
C GLY A 143 0.97 27.24 -15.00
N LYS A 144 -0.35 27.36 -14.87
CA LYS A 144 -1.01 27.83 -13.63
C LYS A 144 -1.82 26.75 -12.94
N SER A 145 -2.62 26.00 -13.71
CA SER A 145 -3.42 24.91 -13.17
C SER A 145 -2.53 23.72 -12.82
N GLN A 146 -2.81 23.11 -11.67
CA GLN A 146 -2.11 21.92 -11.19
C GLN A 146 -2.79 20.62 -11.63
N GLY A 147 -4.05 20.74 -12.03
CA GLY A 147 -4.88 19.66 -12.52
C GLY A 147 -6.22 20.17 -13.04
N VAL A 148 -7.15 19.23 -13.28
CA VAL A 148 -8.53 19.49 -13.68
C VAL A 148 -9.44 18.46 -13.04
N ILE A 149 -10.59 18.88 -12.55
CA ILE A 149 -11.66 17.96 -12.13
C ILE A 149 -12.53 17.65 -13.35
N PHE A 150 -12.58 16.39 -13.77
CA PHE A 150 -13.45 15.93 -14.84
C PHE A 150 -14.85 15.65 -14.28
N ASP A 151 -15.72 16.62 -14.48
CA ASP A 151 -17.12 16.64 -14.04
C ASP A 151 -18.13 16.61 -15.20
N ASP A 152 -17.66 16.57 -16.45
CA ASP A 152 -18.53 16.45 -17.63
C ASP A 152 -19.06 15.01 -17.82
N GLU A 153 -20.26 14.89 -18.39
CA GLU A 153 -20.94 13.61 -18.57
C GLU A 153 -20.11 12.56 -19.30
N LYS A 154 -19.32 12.97 -20.29
CA LYS A 154 -18.51 12.05 -21.10
C LYS A 154 -17.43 11.40 -20.24
N ASN A 155 -16.74 12.17 -19.40
CA ASN A 155 -15.73 11.62 -18.50
C ASN A 155 -16.35 10.87 -17.32
N ILE A 156 -17.48 11.34 -16.77
CA ILE A 156 -18.20 10.60 -15.72
C ILE A 156 -18.58 9.20 -16.21
N LYS A 157 -19.15 9.08 -17.42
CA LYS A 157 -19.46 7.78 -18.03
C LYS A 157 -18.22 6.92 -18.28
N LYS A 158 -17.09 7.54 -18.63
CA LYS A 158 -15.83 6.83 -18.91
C LYS A 158 -15.17 6.26 -17.64
N TYR A 159 -15.26 6.98 -16.53
CA TYR A 159 -14.56 6.65 -15.29
C TYR A 159 -15.48 6.16 -14.17
N ASP A 160 -16.77 6.03 -14.44
CA ASP A 160 -17.80 5.65 -13.46
C ASP A 160 -17.79 6.58 -12.22
N GLY A 161 -17.76 7.89 -12.50
CA GLY A 161 -17.71 8.93 -11.48
C GLY A 161 -16.83 10.12 -11.86
N ARG A 162 -16.80 11.10 -10.95
CA ARG A 162 -15.91 12.25 -11.07
C ARG A 162 -14.47 11.81 -10.83
N VAL A 163 -13.56 12.39 -11.59
CA VAL A 163 -12.12 12.12 -11.43
C VAL A 163 -11.34 13.42 -11.40
N LEU A 164 -10.34 13.45 -10.55
CA LEU A 164 -9.30 14.44 -10.53
C LEU A 164 -8.19 14.00 -11.48
N VAL A 165 -7.80 14.88 -12.39
CA VAL A 165 -6.57 14.75 -13.15
C VAL A 165 -5.54 15.68 -12.56
N ILE A 166 -4.46 15.15 -11.99
CA ILE A 166 -3.37 15.93 -11.42
C ILE A 166 -2.07 15.70 -12.20
N HIS A 167 -1.31 16.76 -12.47
CA HIS A 167 -0.01 16.59 -13.11
C HIS A 167 0.99 15.93 -12.16
N LYS A 168 1.86 15.10 -12.74
CA LYS A 168 2.82 14.31 -11.99
C LYS A 168 3.67 15.12 -11.02
N GLN A 169 4.21 16.25 -11.47
CA GLN A 169 5.09 17.09 -10.65
C GLN A 169 4.40 17.60 -9.37
N TYR A 170 3.09 17.83 -9.40
CA TYR A 170 2.35 18.30 -8.23
C TYR A 170 2.02 17.16 -7.29
N LEU A 171 1.63 15.98 -7.81
CA LEU A 171 1.43 14.81 -6.95
C LEU A 171 2.73 14.36 -6.27
N ASP A 172 3.83 14.30 -7.03
CA ASP A 172 5.16 14.01 -6.48
C ASP A 172 5.55 15.07 -5.43
N GLY A 173 5.20 16.35 -5.67
CA GLY A 173 5.39 17.45 -4.74
C GLY A 173 4.60 17.28 -3.43
N ILE A 174 3.34 16.86 -3.49
CA ILE A 174 2.51 16.58 -2.31
C ILE A 174 3.14 15.44 -1.49
N PHE A 175 3.55 14.34 -2.13
CA PHE A 175 4.21 13.24 -1.43
C PHE A 175 5.48 13.69 -0.69
N VAL A 176 6.29 14.54 -1.30
CA VAL A 176 7.53 15.00 -0.69
C VAL A 176 7.28 16.06 0.38
N ASN A 177 6.48 17.08 0.09
CA ASN A 177 6.38 18.28 0.93
C ASN A 177 5.37 18.11 2.07
N GLU A 178 4.23 17.46 1.82
CA GLU A 178 3.15 17.33 2.82
C GLU A 178 3.31 16.06 3.67
N LEU A 179 3.83 14.98 3.08
CA LEU A 179 3.95 13.68 3.74
C LEU A 179 5.38 13.29 4.10
N GLY A 180 6.39 14.02 3.62
CA GLY A 180 7.80 13.67 3.85
C GLY A 180 8.21 12.35 3.18
N ILE A 181 7.46 11.87 2.19
CA ILE A 181 7.69 10.60 1.50
C ILE A 181 8.73 10.82 0.42
N ILE A 182 9.97 10.47 0.75
CA ILE A 182 11.12 10.62 -0.13
C ILE A 182 11.40 9.29 -0.83
N GLY A 183 11.39 9.29 -2.16
CA GLY A 183 11.88 8.18 -2.97
C GLY A 183 10.84 7.57 -3.92
N LYS A 184 11.27 7.34 -5.16
CA LYS A 184 10.41 6.85 -6.26
C LYS A 184 9.76 5.49 -5.97
N GLY A 185 10.46 4.60 -5.27
CA GLY A 185 9.95 3.26 -4.94
C GLY A 185 8.77 3.27 -3.97
N ARG A 186 8.68 4.30 -3.11
CA ARG A 186 7.59 4.47 -2.15
C ARG A 186 6.39 5.14 -2.80
N HIS A 187 6.63 6.15 -3.63
CA HIS A 187 5.60 6.74 -4.49
C HIS A 187 4.92 5.65 -5.33
N GLN A 188 5.71 4.77 -5.95
CA GLN A 188 5.16 3.66 -6.75
C GLN A 188 4.29 2.71 -5.92
N ALA A 189 4.71 2.36 -4.71
CA ALA A 189 3.93 1.47 -3.84
C ALA A 189 2.58 2.09 -3.44
N ILE A 190 2.53 3.41 -3.19
CA ILE A 190 1.28 4.14 -2.93
C ILE A 190 0.37 4.12 -4.16
N LEU A 191 0.93 4.36 -5.34
CA LEU A 191 0.16 4.34 -6.59
C LEU A 191 -0.39 2.93 -6.91
N GLU A 192 0.40 1.89 -6.64
CA GLU A 192 -0.01 0.49 -6.74
C GLU A 192 -1.20 0.20 -5.83
N GLU A 193 -1.10 0.65 -4.58
CA GLU A 193 -2.13 0.48 -3.57
C GLU A 193 -3.40 1.27 -3.93
N TRP A 194 -3.30 2.50 -4.43
CA TRP A 194 -4.45 3.24 -4.94
C TRP A 194 -5.11 2.58 -6.16
N CYS A 195 -4.35 1.91 -7.03
CA CYS A 195 -4.92 1.11 -8.10
C CYS A 195 -5.68 -0.11 -7.55
N ARG A 196 -5.13 -0.79 -6.53
CA ARG A 196 -5.79 -1.93 -5.85
C ARG A 196 -7.11 -1.50 -5.21
N GLN A 197 -7.15 -0.30 -4.63
CA GLN A 197 -8.33 0.30 -4.00
C GLN A 197 -9.30 0.98 -5.00
N GLU A 198 -9.09 0.84 -6.31
CA GLU A 198 -9.89 1.49 -7.37
C GLU A 198 -9.99 3.03 -7.27
N ARG A 199 -8.99 3.65 -6.61
CA ARG A 199 -8.86 5.11 -6.50
C ARG A 199 -8.04 5.69 -7.64
N LEU A 200 -7.06 4.98 -8.17
CA LEU A 200 -6.25 5.43 -9.29
C LEU A 200 -6.58 4.61 -10.54
N PHE A 201 -6.91 5.30 -11.64
CA PHE A 201 -7.20 4.64 -12.92
C PHE A 201 -5.91 4.37 -13.69
N PRO A 202 -5.47 3.12 -13.80
CA PRO A 202 -4.26 2.80 -14.55
C PRO A 202 -4.47 3.05 -16.05
N THR A 203 -3.36 3.16 -16.76
CA THR A 203 -3.30 3.09 -18.22
C THR A 203 -2.83 1.71 -18.61
N GLU A 204 -3.62 1.02 -19.41
CA GLU A 204 -3.20 -0.19 -20.10
C GLU A 204 -2.62 0.19 -21.45
N THR A 205 -1.30 0.15 -21.56
CA THR A 205 -0.61 0.25 -22.86
C THR A 205 0.27 -0.98 -23.04
N GLY A 206 -0.23 -1.98 -23.78
CA GLY A 206 0.51 -3.22 -24.04
C GLY A 206 0.71 -4.08 -22.79
N LYS A 207 1.95 -4.53 -22.54
CA LYS A 207 2.32 -5.44 -21.43
C LYS A 207 2.64 -4.75 -20.10
N GLU A 208 2.68 -3.41 -20.05
CA GLU A 208 3.03 -2.66 -18.83
C GLU A 208 1.84 -1.85 -18.31
N LYS A 209 1.51 -2.03 -17.02
CA LYS A 209 0.62 -1.11 -16.29
C LYS A 209 1.37 0.19 -16.04
N ARG A 210 0.85 1.30 -16.57
CA ARG A 210 1.36 2.64 -16.27
C ARG A 210 0.36 3.40 -15.42
N TYR A 211 0.81 3.92 -14.29
CA TYR A 211 -0.04 4.71 -13.39
C TYR A 211 -0.41 6.09 -13.97
N GLN A 212 0.44 6.63 -14.84
CA GLN A 212 0.24 7.92 -15.49
C GLN A 212 -0.47 7.75 -16.85
N LYS A 213 -1.55 8.52 -17.07
CA LYS A 213 -2.21 8.63 -18.37
C LYS A 213 -1.52 9.70 -19.22
N LYS A 214 -1.20 9.31 -20.45
CA LYS A 214 -0.62 10.21 -21.44
C LYS A 214 -1.69 10.89 -22.28
N ASP A 215 -1.33 12.05 -22.84
CA ASP A 215 -2.13 12.74 -23.84
C ASP A 215 -3.57 13.05 -23.37
N LEU A 216 -3.73 13.45 -22.10
CA LEU A 216 -5.03 13.84 -21.57
C LEU A 216 -5.47 15.17 -22.16
N VAL A 217 -6.71 15.20 -22.62
CA VAL A 217 -7.41 16.42 -23.05
C VAL A 217 -7.99 17.05 -21.78
N LEU A 218 -7.35 18.08 -21.27
CA LEU A 218 -7.72 18.73 -20.01
C LEU A 218 -8.82 19.79 -20.17
N LYS A 219 -8.97 20.32 -21.39
CA LYS A 219 -9.99 21.32 -21.73
C LYS A 219 -10.44 21.20 -23.17
N ASP A 220 -11.58 21.78 -23.51
CA ASP A 220 -12.15 21.66 -24.85
C ASP A 220 -11.31 22.45 -25.88
N GLY A 221 -11.24 21.92 -27.09
CA GLY A 221 -10.40 22.47 -28.16
C GLY A 221 -8.89 22.19 -28.00
N MET A 222 -8.46 21.54 -26.91
CA MET A 222 -7.06 21.14 -26.72
C MET A 222 -6.66 20.03 -27.71
N THR A 223 -5.69 20.33 -28.59
CA THR A 223 -5.22 19.42 -29.64
C THR A 223 -3.69 19.26 -29.62
N GLY A 224 -3.20 18.14 -30.14
CA GLY A 224 -1.77 17.88 -30.32
C GLY A 224 -0.91 18.12 -29.07
N LYS A 225 0.08 19.01 -29.19
CA LYS A 225 1.07 19.38 -28.15
C LYS A 225 0.48 20.00 -26.88
N GLY A 226 -0.79 20.39 -26.89
CA GLY A 226 -1.45 20.95 -25.71
C GLY A 226 -1.86 19.90 -24.68
N ARG A 227 -1.91 18.62 -25.07
CA ARG A 227 -2.25 17.51 -24.16
C ARG A 227 -1.15 17.31 -23.13
N LYS A 228 -1.52 16.85 -21.94
CA LYS A 228 -0.60 16.69 -20.83
C LYS A 228 -0.71 15.30 -20.22
N ASP A 229 0.37 14.90 -19.56
CA ASP A 229 0.40 13.67 -18.80
C ASP A 229 -0.01 13.93 -17.36
N GLY A 230 -0.72 12.98 -16.74
CA GLY A 230 -1.20 13.12 -15.37
C GLY A 230 -1.70 11.81 -14.78
N TYR A 231 -1.97 11.85 -13.49
CA TYR A 231 -2.66 10.77 -12.77
C TYR A 231 -4.15 11.05 -12.80
N VAL A 232 -4.95 10.02 -13.07
CA VAL A 232 -6.41 10.12 -13.03
C VAL A 232 -6.90 9.38 -11.81
N ILE A 233 -7.36 10.14 -10.84
CA ILE A 233 -7.70 9.68 -9.50
C ILE A 233 -9.20 9.88 -9.30
N ARG A 234 -9.91 8.86 -8.80
CA ARG A 234 -11.32 8.97 -8.41
C ARG A 234 -11.46 10.14 -7.45
N TRP A 235 -12.43 11.01 -7.70
CA TRP A 235 -12.64 12.21 -6.91
C TRP A 235 -14.02 12.15 -6.29
N SER A 236 -14.04 11.92 -4.98
CA SER A 236 -15.26 11.81 -4.19
C SER A 236 -15.27 12.91 -3.12
N ASN A 237 -15.52 14.16 -3.52
CA ASN A 237 -16.00 15.13 -2.55
C ASN A 237 -17.53 15.05 -2.50
N LEU A 238 -17.99 14.80 -1.27
CA LEU A 238 -19.36 14.56 -0.83
C LEU A 238 -20.25 15.81 -0.85
N ASP A 239 -19.71 16.98 -1.17
CA ASP A 239 -20.45 18.25 -1.11
C ASP A 239 -20.76 18.80 -2.51
N GLU A 240 -21.65 18.11 -3.22
CA GLU A 240 -22.60 18.77 -4.11
C GLU A 240 -24.00 18.21 -3.85
N GLY A 241 -24.62 18.78 -2.82
CA GLY A 241 -26.04 18.81 -2.45
C GLY A 241 -27.02 17.90 -3.18
N ILE A 242 -27.62 16.99 -2.41
CA ILE A 242 -29.08 16.85 -2.36
C ILE A 242 -29.63 17.97 -1.49
#